data_AF-A0A1Z3HVD2-F1
#
_entry.id   AF-A0A1Z3HVD2-F1
#
_cell.length_a   1.000
_cell.length_b   1.000
_cell.length_c   1.000
_cell.angle_alpha   90.00
_cell.angle_beta   90.00
_cell.angle_gamma   90.00
#
_symmetry.space_group_name_H-M   'P 1'
#
loop_
_entity.id
_entity.type
_entity.pdbx_description
1 polymer ?
#
loop_
_entity_poly.entity_id
_entity_poly.type
_entity_poly.pdbx_seq_one_letter_code
_entity_poly.pdbx_strand_id
1 'polypeptide(L)'
;MSLGRTKMIADRCRQSALVGDRSGRTIGQQRLNSLWVHISALDQLDPRLRLYEGCASRTIGHPEEATVVKSHVQKPQITYLFYPDFDREPHPALHTSMAIALRDLHVRYRDYDQENPPLLHQKDQLITEDYPGYARFAKLSQQERKWGLLKDSKAIYDLRGWQQCLADCGAELRDHRLVWRPDATEYQKQAVTIHSQSEH
;
A
#
# COMPACT_ATOMS: atom_id res chain seq x y z
N MET A 1 -4.06 -25.12 15.57
CA MET A 1 -2.93 -24.49 14.87
C MET A 1 -2.28 -23.48 15.80
N SER A 2 -0.97 -23.55 16.04
CA SER A 2 -0.30 -22.56 16.91
C SER A 2 -0.14 -21.24 16.14
N LEU A 3 -0.77 -20.18 16.64
CA LEU A 3 -0.67 -18.80 16.15
C LEU A 3 0.78 -18.26 16.15
N GLY A 4 1.74 -19.00 16.70
CA GLY A 4 3.17 -18.65 16.75
C GLY A 4 4.02 -19.11 15.56
N ARG A 5 3.50 -19.90 14.61
CA ARG A 5 4.26 -20.35 13.43
C ARG A 5 4.20 -19.34 12.28
N THR A 6 5.00 -18.29 12.38
CA THR A 6 5.13 -17.21 11.39
C THR A 6 5.51 -17.69 9.98
N LYS A 7 6.21 -18.82 9.84
CA LYS A 7 6.55 -19.41 8.53
C LYS A 7 5.32 -19.65 7.65
N MET A 8 4.21 -20.14 8.21
CA MET A 8 2.99 -20.39 7.44
C MET A 8 2.37 -19.08 6.92
N ILE A 9 2.33 -18.04 7.75
CA ILE A 9 1.82 -16.72 7.34
C ILE A 9 2.74 -16.10 6.30
N ALA A 10 4.05 -16.24 6.44
CA ALA A 10 5.01 -15.77 5.44
C ALA A 10 4.86 -16.48 4.10
N ASP A 11 4.74 -17.81 4.11
CA ASP A 11 4.50 -18.58 2.89
C ASP A 11 3.17 -18.23 2.26
N ARG A 12 2.12 -18.04 3.07
CA ARG A 12 0.77 -17.68 2.57
C ARG A 12 0.68 -16.23 2.12
N CYS A 13 1.39 -15.29 2.72
CA CYS A 13 1.47 -13.94 2.16
C CYS A 13 2.18 -14.00 0.80
N ARG A 14 3.33 -14.69 0.70
CA ARG A 14 4.01 -14.90 -0.59
C ARG A 14 3.14 -15.64 -1.62
N GLN A 15 2.33 -16.60 -1.19
CA GLN A 15 1.43 -17.41 -2.04
C GLN A 15 0.03 -16.82 -2.21
N SER A 16 -0.36 -15.79 -1.45
CA SER A 16 -1.55 -14.96 -1.72
C SER A 16 -1.39 -14.26 -3.07
N ALA A 17 -0.14 -14.18 -3.55
CA ALA A 17 0.15 -13.90 -4.94
C ALA A 17 -0.46 -14.89 -5.95
N LEU A 18 -0.84 -16.08 -5.53
CA LEU A 18 -1.22 -17.18 -6.41
C LEU A 18 -2.71 -17.52 -6.32
N VAL A 19 -3.42 -17.05 -5.28
CA VAL A 19 -4.87 -17.24 -5.13
C VAL A 19 -5.51 -15.87 -5.30
N GLY A 20 -5.66 -15.49 -6.55
CA GLY A 20 -6.19 -14.19 -6.92
C GLY A 20 -7.70 -14.04 -6.76
N ASP A 21 -8.20 -12.87 -7.13
CA ASP A 21 -9.62 -12.62 -7.32
C ASP A 21 -10.21 -13.49 -8.46
N ARG A 22 -11.46 -13.21 -8.86
CA ARG A 22 -12.14 -13.95 -9.94
C ARG A 22 -11.40 -13.89 -11.29
N SER A 23 -10.46 -12.96 -11.48
CA SER A 23 -9.61 -12.87 -12.68
C SER A 23 -8.26 -13.57 -12.53
N GLY A 24 -7.97 -14.15 -11.36
CA GLY A 24 -6.72 -14.87 -11.08
C GLY A 24 -5.57 -13.95 -10.66
N ARG A 25 -5.84 -12.67 -10.39
CA ARG A 25 -4.83 -11.68 -10.00
C ARG A 25 -4.61 -11.67 -8.49
N THR A 26 -3.34 -11.69 -8.06
CA THR A 26 -2.94 -11.46 -6.66
C THR A 26 -3.66 -10.26 -6.05
N ILE A 27 -4.34 -10.47 -4.92
CA ILE A 27 -4.85 -9.37 -4.09
C ILE A 27 -3.86 -9.10 -2.96
N GLY A 28 -3.51 -7.82 -2.80
CA GLY A 28 -2.70 -7.31 -1.71
C GLY A 28 -1.28 -6.91 -2.11
N GLN A 29 -0.84 -5.76 -1.61
CA GLN A 29 0.50 -5.22 -1.80
C GLN A 29 1.49 -5.99 -0.91
N GLN A 30 2.32 -6.82 -1.53
CA GLN A 30 3.40 -7.53 -0.86
C GLN A 30 4.57 -6.59 -0.58
N ARG A 31 5.00 -6.53 0.67
CA ARG A 31 6.24 -5.89 1.09
C ARG A 31 7.12 -6.93 1.79
N LEU A 32 8.41 -6.62 1.95
CA LEU A 32 9.42 -7.53 2.50
C LEU A 32 8.93 -8.33 3.73
N ASN A 33 8.25 -7.66 4.66
CA ASN A 33 7.84 -8.24 5.95
C ASN A 33 6.32 -8.19 6.21
N SER A 34 5.50 -7.89 5.20
CA SER A 34 4.07 -7.72 5.41
C SER A 34 3.26 -7.78 4.13
N LEU A 35 2.02 -8.24 4.25
CA LEU A 35 0.98 -8.09 3.24
C LEU A 35 0.04 -6.97 3.66
N TRP A 36 -0.28 -6.07 2.73
CA TRP A 36 -1.19 -4.96 2.93
C TRP A 36 -2.39 -5.13 2.02
N VAL A 37 -3.59 -4.93 2.55
CA VAL A 37 -4.86 -5.12 1.83
C VAL A 37 -5.84 -4.06 2.28
N HIS A 38 -6.65 -3.54 1.36
CA HIS A 38 -7.76 -2.68 1.72
C HIS A 38 -8.86 -3.53 2.41
N ILE A 39 -9.60 -2.95 3.34
CA ILE A 39 -10.65 -3.67 4.09
C ILE A 39 -11.72 -4.29 3.17
N SER A 40 -12.02 -3.64 2.05
CA SER A 40 -12.97 -4.16 1.05
C SER A 40 -12.51 -5.45 0.39
N ALA A 41 -11.20 -5.74 0.44
CA ALA A 41 -10.58 -6.88 -0.22
C ALA A 41 -10.36 -8.08 0.74
N LEU A 42 -10.72 -7.93 2.02
CA LEU A 42 -10.43 -8.93 3.05
C LEU A 42 -11.09 -10.27 2.75
N ASP A 43 -12.35 -10.27 2.31
CA ASP A 43 -13.13 -11.49 2.07
C ASP A 43 -12.62 -12.32 0.90
N GLN A 44 -11.82 -11.73 0.02
CA GLN A 44 -11.24 -12.39 -1.15
C GLN A 44 -9.86 -13.00 -0.85
N LEU A 45 -9.31 -12.80 0.35
CA LEU A 45 -8.03 -13.41 0.73
C LEU A 45 -8.13 -14.92 1.00
N ASP A 46 -6.97 -15.58 0.94
CA ASP A 46 -6.81 -16.97 1.40
C ASP A 46 -7.47 -17.13 2.78
N PRO A 47 -8.33 -18.14 2.99
CA PRO A 47 -9.06 -18.34 4.24
C PRO A 47 -8.19 -18.32 5.50
N ARG A 48 -6.91 -18.69 5.40
CA ARG A 48 -5.96 -18.65 6.52
C ARG A 48 -5.57 -17.22 6.90
N LEU A 49 -5.42 -16.33 5.91
CA LEU A 49 -5.16 -14.92 6.14
C LEU A 49 -6.40 -14.23 6.72
N ARG A 50 -7.59 -14.58 6.23
CA ARG A 50 -8.88 -14.12 6.80
C ARG A 50 -9.06 -14.58 8.23
N LEU A 51 -8.75 -15.85 8.53
CA LEU A 51 -8.80 -16.36 9.90
C LEU A 51 -7.78 -15.65 10.80
N TYR A 52 -6.58 -15.38 10.28
CA TYR A 52 -5.52 -14.72 11.03
C TYR A 52 -5.88 -13.27 11.39
N GLU A 53 -6.43 -12.50 10.45
CA GLU A 53 -7.01 -11.17 10.73
C GLU A 53 -8.20 -11.31 11.69
N GLY A 54 -9.09 -12.26 11.44
CA GLY A 54 -10.30 -12.51 12.23
C GLY A 54 -10.03 -12.83 13.71
N CYS A 55 -8.89 -13.46 14.02
CA CYS A 55 -8.45 -13.66 15.40
C CYS A 55 -8.18 -12.33 16.12
N ALA A 56 -7.64 -11.34 15.42
CA ALA A 56 -7.38 -10.02 15.97
C ALA A 56 -8.69 -9.23 16.14
N SER A 57 -9.46 -9.09 15.06
CA SER A 57 -10.67 -8.28 15.02
C SER A 57 -11.76 -8.79 15.96
N ARG A 58 -11.93 -10.11 16.11
CA ARG A 58 -12.95 -10.67 17.02
C ARG A 58 -12.57 -10.61 18.50
N THR A 59 -11.27 -10.56 18.81
CA THR A 59 -10.79 -10.58 20.21
C THR A 59 -10.65 -9.17 20.77
N ILE A 60 -10.12 -8.25 19.97
CA ILE A 60 -9.77 -6.90 20.40
C ILE A 60 -10.64 -5.83 19.77
N GLY A 61 -11.26 -6.13 18.62
CA GLY A 61 -12.04 -5.18 17.84
C GLY A 61 -11.29 -4.70 16.59
N HIS A 62 -12.07 -4.21 15.64
CA HIS A 62 -11.62 -3.54 14.43
C HIS A 62 -12.03 -2.07 14.51
N PRO A 63 -11.11 -1.09 14.34
CA PRO A 63 -11.50 0.32 14.25
C PRO A 63 -12.41 0.52 13.05
N GLU A 64 -13.58 1.15 13.24
CA GLU A 64 -14.54 1.40 12.14
C GLU A 64 -13.92 2.19 10.99
N GLU A 65 -12.98 3.08 11.29
CA GLU A 65 -12.31 3.94 10.33
C GLU A 65 -11.14 3.23 9.61
N ALA A 66 -10.78 2.00 9.98
CA ALA A 66 -9.65 1.33 9.36
C ALA A 66 -9.87 1.15 7.85
N THR A 67 -8.86 1.51 7.07
CA THR A 67 -8.91 1.45 5.59
C THR A 67 -8.04 0.32 5.05
N VAL A 68 -6.87 0.10 5.66
CA VAL A 68 -5.91 -0.91 5.22
C VAL A 68 -5.51 -1.79 6.40
N VAL A 69 -5.49 -3.11 6.15
CA VAL A 69 -4.97 -4.10 7.09
C VAL A 69 -3.57 -4.50 6.66
N LYS A 70 -2.63 -4.39 7.60
CA LYS A 70 -1.25 -4.84 7.46
C LYS A 70 -1.04 -6.11 8.28
N SER A 71 -0.85 -7.22 7.57
CA SER A 71 -0.50 -8.52 8.14
C SER A 71 1.01 -8.69 8.17
N HIS A 72 1.60 -8.77 9.36
CA HIS A 72 3.05 -8.98 9.50
C HIS A 72 3.39 -10.46 9.29
N VAL A 73 4.41 -10.74 8.50
CA VAL A 73 4.80 -12.13 8.17
C VAL A 73 5.89 -12.69 9.08
N GLN A 74 6.72 -11.81 9.66
CA GLN A 74 7.85 -12.21 10.50
C GLN A 74 7.50 -12.25 12.00
N LYS A 75 6.42 -11.57 12.39
CA LYS A 75 5.93 -11.52 13.77
C LYS A 75 4.42 -11.66 13.80
N PRO A 76 3.86 -12.28 14.85
CA PRO A 76 2.41 -12.43 14.99
C PRO A 76 1.79 -11.09 15.40
N GLN A 77 1.56 -10.23 14.42
CA GLN A 77 1.00 -8.89 14.58
C GLN A 77 0.08 -8.56 13.41
N ILE A 78 -1.05 -7.91 13.73
CA ILE A 78 -1.91 -7.20 12.77
C ILE A 78 -1.77 -5.70 13.01
N THR A 79 -1.89 -4.89 11.98
CA THR A 79 -1.95 -3.43 12.13
C THR A 79 -3.05 -2.87 11.24
N TYR A 80 -4.01 -2.19 11.83
CA TYR A 80 -5.03 -1.43 11.13
C TYR A 80 -4.50 -0.02 10.87
N LEU A 81 -4.67 0.47 9.66
CA LEU A 81 -4.17 1.75 9.18
C LEU A 81 -5.33 2.60 8.68
N PHE A 82 -5.34 3.87 9.06
CA PHE A 82 -6.38 4.82 8.65
C PHE A 82 -5.86 5.84 7.66
N TYR A 83 -6.42 5.79 6.44
CA TYR A 83 -6.19 6.70 5.33
C TYR A 83 -7.53 7.37 4.98
N PRO A 84 -7.95 8.46 5.66
CA PRO A 84 -9.30 9.03 5.50
C PRO A 84 -9.64 9.39 4.05
N ASP A 85 -8.63 9.78 3.28
CA ASP A 85 -8.80 10.22 1.90
C ASP A 85 -8.37 9.15 0.88
N PHE A 86 -8.49 7.86 1.24
CA PHE A 86 -8.06 6.73 0.42
C PHE A 86 -8.59 6.81 -1.01
N ASP A 87 -9.84 7.22 -1.23
CA ASP A 87 -10.43 7.30 -2.56
C ASP A 87 -10.14 8.58 -3.32
N ARG A 88 -9.88 9.67 -2.57
CA ARG A 88 -9.76 11.03 -3.13
C ARG A 88 -8.34 11.36 -3.54
N GLU A 89 -7.36 11.09 -2.67
CA GLU A 89 -5.98 11.50 -2.91
C GLU A 89 -5.20 10.43 -3.68
N PRO A 90 -4.36 10.79 -4.66
CA PRO A 90 -3.52 9.81 -5.37
C PRO A 90 -2.61 9.04 -4.40
N HIS A 91 -2.06 9.74 -3.41
CA HIS A 91 -1.25 9.19 -2.32
C HIS A 91 -1.82 9.65 -0.97
N PRO A 92 -2.77 8.93 -0.37
CA PRO A 92 -3.41 9.37 0.86
C PRO A 92 -2.42 9.30 2.03
N ALA A 93 -2.55 10.26 2.94
CA ALA A 93 -1.79 10.37 4.16
C ALA A 93 -2.26 9.36 5.22
N LEU A 94 -1.32 8.70 5.89
CA LEU A 94 -1.60 7.87 7.05
C LEU A 94 -1.89 8.77 8.25
N HIS A 95 -3.11 8.71 8.80
CA HIS A 95 -3.47 9.49 9.98
C HIS A 95 -3.16 8.73 11.27
N THR A 96 -3.65 7.49 11.38
CA THR A 96 -3.51 6.70 12.60
C THR A 96 -3.21 5.24 12.29
N SER A 97 -2.67 4.55 13.29
CA SER A 97 -2.53 3.09 13.25
C SER A 97 -2.84 2.45 14.60
N MET A 98 -3.43 1.27 14.54
CA MET A 98 -3.65 0.39 15.70
C MET A 98 -2.95 -0.95 15.44
N ALA A 99 -1.86 -1.20 16.14
CA ALA A 99 -1.11 -2.44 16.06
C ALA A 99 -1.47 -3.39 17.21
N ILE A 100 -1.81 -4.63 16.89
CA ILE A 100 -2.17 -5.67 17.85
C ILE A 100 -1.13 -6.79 17.78
N ALA A 101 -0.39 -6.99 18.87
CA ALA A 101 0.47 -8.16 19.03
C ALA A 101 -0.38 -9.38 19.39
N LEU A 102 -0.40 -10.42 18.57
CA LEU A 102 -1.33 -11.55 18.74
C LEU A 102 -0.90 -12.57 19.80
N ARG A 103 0.31 -12.45 20.35
CA ARG A 103 0.80 -13.36 21.41
C ARG A 103 0.25 -13.00 22.78
N ASP A 104 0.23 -11.72 23.10
CA ASP A 104 -0.11 -11.16 24.41
C ASP A 104 -1.26 -10.15 24.34
N LEU A 105 -1.82 -9.95 23.13
CA LEU A 105 -2.93 -9.04 22.85
C LEU A 105 -2.64 -7.58 23.17
N HIS A 106 -1.36 -7.21 23.28
CA HIS A 106 -0.98 -5.83 23.51
C HIS A 106 -1.31 -4.95 22.30
N VAL A 107 -2.03 -3.85 22.56
CA VAL A 107 -2.46 -2.88 21.56
C VAL A 107 -1.59 -1.62 21.64
N ARG A 108 -1.13 -1.14 20.49
CA ARG A 108 -0.42 0.14 20.36
C ARG A 108 -1.14 1.02 19.36
N TYR A 109 -1.53 2.19 19.82
CA TYR A 109 -2.03 3.26 18.97
C TYR A 109 -0.89 4.21 18.60
N ARG A 110 -0.99 4.80 17.42
CA ARG A 110 -0.08 5.85 16.97
C ARG A 110 -0.84 6.81 16.07
N ASP A 111 -0.73 8.08 16.40
CA ASP A 111 -1.07 9.20 15.53
C ASP A 111 0.18 9.65 14.78
N TYR A 112 0.01 9.97 13.51
CA TYR A 112 1.09 10.44 12.66
C TYR A 112 1.04 11.95 12.49
N ASP A 113 2.20 12.54 12.27
CA ASP A 113 2.35 13.96 11.99
C ASP A 113 1.59 14.32 10.69
N GLN A 114 0.74 15.34 10.77
CA GLN A 114 -0.04 15.83 9.63
C GLN A 114 0.77 16.76 8.71
N GLU A 115 1.89 17.31 9.16
CA GLU A 115 2.74 18.17 8.33
C GLU A 115 3.60 17.38 7.34
N ASN A 116 4.03 16.18 7.73
CA ASN A 116 4.82 15.28 6.88
C ASN A 116 4.42 13.81 7.10
N PRO A 117 3.16 13.43 6.77
CA PRO A 117 2.67 12.10 7.03
C PRO A 117 3.31 11.07 6.09
N PRO A 118 3.39 9.79 6.50
CA PRO A 118 3.63 8.70 5.59
C PRO A 118 2.55 8.63 4.51
N LEU A 119 2.96 8.38 3.27
CA LEU A 119 2.07 8.26 2.12
C LEU A 119 1.88 6.80 1.70
N LEU A 120 0.68 6.51 1.20
CA LEU A 120 0.37 5.23 0.57
C LEU A 120 0.56 5.32 -0.94
N HIS A 121 1.32 4.37 -1.48
CA HIS A 121 1.63 4.26 -2.90
C HIS A 121 1.07 2.95 -3.47
N GLN A 122 0.78 2.96 -4.77
CA GLN A 122 0.29 1.78 -5.50
C GLN A 122 -0.96 1.15 -4.88
N LYS A 123 -1.97 1.97 -4.60
CA LYS A 123 -3.23 1.53 -3.99
C LYS A 123 -3.96 0.50 -4.84
N ASP A 124 -3.74 0.47 -6.15
CA ASP A 124 -4.30 -0.54 -7.07
C ASP A 124 -3.96 -1.98 -6.66
N GLN A 125 -2.88 -2.19 -5.91
CA GLN A 125 -2.50 -3.51 -5.40
C GLN A 125 -3.28 -3.91 -4.14
N LEU A 126 -3.91 -2.97 -3.45
CA LEU A 126 -4.60 -3.20 -2.18
C LEU A 126 -6.06 -3.62 -2.36
N ILE A 127 -6.63 -3.37 -3.53
CA ILE A 127 -8.06 -3.50 -3.87
C ILE A 127 -8.26 -4.51 -5.01
N THR A 128 -9.51 -4.93 -5.19
CA THR A 128 -9.96 -5.79 -6.28
C THR A 128 -10.28 -5.01 -7.55
N GLU A 129 -10.36 -5.69 -8.69
CA GLU A 129 -10.65 -5.05 -9.99
C GLU A 129 -12.05 -4.44 -10.09
N ASP A 130 -13.02 -4.96 -9.32
CA ASP A 130 -14.39 -4.46 -9.23
C ASP A 130 -14.53 -3.24 -8.30
N TYR A 131 -13.44 -2.82 -7.64
CA TYR A 131 -13.45 -1.62 -6.82
C TYR A 131 -13.60 -0.35 -7.70
N PRO A 132 -14.52 0.58 -7.39
CA PRO A 132 -14.85 1.72 -8.27
C PRO A 132 -13.65 2.57 -8.73
N GLY A 133 -12.63 2.72 -7.87
CA GLY A 133 -11.40 3.47 -8.17
C GLY A 133 -10.29 2.69 -8.88
N TYR A 134 -10.43 1.37 -9.06
CA TYR A 134 -9.33 0.49 -9.47
C TYR A 134 -8.62 0.94 -10.74
N ALA A 135 -9.36 1.13 -11.83
CA ALA A 135 -8.79 1.47 -13.13
C ALA A 135 -8.03 2.80 -13.11
N ARG A 136 -8.48 3.76 -12.29
CA ARG A 136 -7.82 5.06 -12.11
C ARG A 136 -6.50 4.89 -11.36
N PHE A 137 -6.51 4.15 -10.25
CA PHE A 137 -5.31 3.92 -9.44
C PHE A 137 -4.26 3.10 -10.22
N ALA A 138 -4.69 2.06 -10.95
CA ALA A 138 -3.80 1.21 -11.74
C ALA A 138 -3.08 2.00 -12.84
N LYS A 139 -3.79 2.91 -13.53
CA LYS A 139 -3.20 3.80 -14.55
C LYS A 139 -2.15 4.73 -13.95
N LEU A 140 -2.45 5.35 -12.80
CA LEU A 140 -1.50 6.21 -12.10
C LEU A 140 -0.24 5.43 -11.73
N SER A 141 -0.38 4.27 -11.09
CA SER A 141 0.76 3.46 -10.68
C SER A 141 1.57 2.89 -11.85
N GLN A 142 0.94 2.61 -13.00
CA GLN A 142 1.67 2.29 -14.22
C GLN A 142 2.49 3.49 -14.72
N GLN A 143 1.93 4.70 -14.66
CA GLN A 143 2.62 5.92 -15.08
C GLN A 143 3.81 6.22 -14.16
N GLU A 144 3.63 6.14 -12.85
CA GLU A 144 4.69 6.33 -11.84
C GLU A 144 5.85 5.34 -12.01
N ARG A 145 5.54 4.07 -12.30
CA ARG A 145 6.55 3.05 -12.62
C ARG A 145 7.34 3.43 -13.86
N LYS A 146 6.66 3.72 -14.98
CA LYS A 146 7.32 4.15 -16.22
C LYS A 146 8.20 5.38 -16.02
N TRP A 147 7.78 6.30 -15.14
CA TRP A 147 8.53 7.51 -14.83
C TRP A 147 9.68 7.27 -13.84
N GLY A 148 9.77 6.09 -13.24
CA GLY A 148 10.84 5.71 -12.31
C GLY A 148 10.68 6.27 -10.91
N LEU A 149 9.51 6.83 -10.59
CA LEU A 149 9.26 7.51 -9.30
C LEU A 149 9.21 6.53 -8.12
N LEU A 150 8.97 5.24 -8.39
CA LEU A 150 8.75 4.22 -7.36
C LEU A 150 10.01 3.40 -7.02
N LYS A 151 11.19 3.80 -7.53
CA LYS A 151 12.45 3.05 -7.34
C LYS A 151 12.92 3.04 -5.89
N ASP A 152 12.91 4.21 -5.25
CA ASP A 152 13.33 4.34 -3.87
C ASP A 152 12.12 4.58 -2.96
N SER A 153 11.53 3.46 -2.52
CA SER A 153 10.39 3.47 -1.59
C SER A 153 10.65 4.20 -0.27
N LYS A 154 11.92 4.35 0.15
CA LYS A 154 12.27 5.08 1.38
C LYS A 154 12.26 6.57 1.12
N ALA A 155 12.79 7.00 -0.01
CA ALA A 155 12.80 8.41 -0.41
C ALA A 155 11.38 8.97 -0.59
N ILE A 156 10.42 8.16 -1.04
CA ILE A 156 9.02 8.60 -1.26
C ILE A 156 8.08 8.25 -0.10
N TYR A 157 8.61 7.84 1.05
CA TYR A 157 7.80 7.30 2.14
C TYR A 157 6.85 8.34 2.74
N ASP A 158 7.26 9.60 2.81
CA ASP A 158 6.49 10.70 3.39
C ASP A 158 6.20 11.81 2.37
N LEU A 159 5.38 12.78 2.78
CA LEU A 159 4.90 13.85 1.91
C LEU A 159 6.04 14.67 1.31
N ARG A 160 7.01 15.10 2.12
CA ARG A 160 8.15 15.91 1.67
C ARG A 160 9.04 15.12 0.71
N GLY A 161 9.34 13.87 1.04
CA GLY A 161 10.13 13.00 0.17
C GLY A 161 9.45 12.75 -1.18
N TRP A 162 8.12 12.58 -1.19
CA TRP A 162 7.35 12.47 -2.41
C TRP A 162 7.37 13.75 -3.26
N GLN A 163 7.17 14.90 -2.62
CA GLN A 163 7.23 16.21 -3.30
C GLN A 163 8.62 16.47 -3.90
N GLN A 164 9.68 16.10 -3.19
CA GLN A 164 11.06 16.21 -3.71
C GLN A 164 11.27 15.29 -4.90
N CYS A 165 10.81 14.03 -4.83
CA CYS A 165 10.91 13.09 -5.94
C CYS A 165 10.20 13.61 -7.21
N LEU A 166 9.00 14.18 -7.06
CA LEU A 166 8.29 14.83 -8.17
C LEU A 166 9.08 16.01 -8.73
N ALA A 167 9.61 16.89 -7.87
CA ALA A 167 10.39 18.05 -8.29
C ALA A 167 11.66 17.66 -9.04
N ASP A 168 12.41 16.66 -8.54
CA ASP A 168 13.63 16.15 -9.15
C ASP A 168 13.36 15.59 -10.55
N CYS A 169 12.22 14.91 -10.71
CA CYS A 169 11.78 14.40 -12.00
C CYS A 169 11.03 15.43 -12.87
N GLY A 170 10.90 16.69 -12.45
CA GLY A 170 10.14 17.71 -13.20
C GLY A 170 8.65 17.36 -13.38
N ALA A 171 8.11 16.54 -12.48
CA ALA A 171 6.76 16.03 -12.52
C ALA A 171 5.85 16.78 -11.53
N GLU A 172 4.56 16.77 -11.81
CA GLU A 172 3.51 17.11 -10.86
C GLU A 172 2.32 16.18 -11.03
N LEU A 173 1.52 16.03 -9.97
CA LEU A 173 0.25 15.32 -10.02
C LEU A 173 -0.88 16.32 -10.30
N ARG A 174 -1.69 16.02 -11.31
CA ARG A 174 -3.00 16.62 -11.53
C ARG A 174 -4.03 15.52 -11.40
N ASP A 175 -4.78 15.54 -10.30
CA ASP A 175 -5.60 14.42 -9.84
C ASP A 175 -4.79 13.12 -9.76
N HIS A 176 -5.16 12.11 -10.56
CA HIS A 176 -4.49 10.81 -10.63
C HIS A 176 -3.70 10.64 -11.92
N ARG A 177 -3.05 11.73 -12.37
CA ARG A 177 -2.23 11.74 -13.57
C ARG A 177 -0.95 12.52 -13.32
N LEU A 178 0.18 11.90 -13.65
CA LEU A 178 1.45 12.61 -13.73
C LEU A 178 1.49 13.43 -15.01
N VAL A 179 1.92 14.67 -14.86
CA VAL A 179 2.21 15.57 -15.97
C VAL A 179 3.56 16.23 -15.74
N TRP A 180 4.16 16.71 -16.81
CA TRP A 180 5.35 17.56 -16.72
C TRP A 180 4.96 18.89 -16.11
N ARG A 181 5.77 19.36 -15.16
CA ARG A 181 5.65 20.74 -14.71
C ARG A 181 5.95 21.69 -15.87
N PRO A 182 5.32 22.88 -15.92
CA PRO A 182 5.60 23.87 -16.96
C PRO A 182 7.08 24.29 -17.03
N ASP A 183 7.77 24.26 -15.89
CA ASP A 183 9.18 24.62 -15.72
C ASP A 183 10.13 23.40 -15.75
N ALA A 184 9.64 22.21 -16.12
CA ALA A 184 10.47 21.01 -16.24
C ALA A 184 11.56 21.19 -17.31
N THR A 185 12.81 20.97 -16.91
CA THR A 185 13.96 21.08 -17.80
C THR A 185 14.01 19.92 -18.79
N GLU A 186 14.65 20.14 -19.95
CA GLU A 186 14.85 19.07 -20.95
C GLU A 186 15.68 17.90 -20.38
N TYR A 187 16.61 18.18 -19.47
CA TYR A 187 17.37 17.15 -18.77
C TYR A 187 16.47 16.21 -17.95
N GLN A 188 15.53 16.77 -17.19
CA GLN A 188 14.58 15.98 -16.39
C GLN A 188 13.69 15.11 -17.29
N LYS A 189 13.20 15.68 -18.39
CA LYS A 189 12.40 14.93 -19.38
C LYS A 189 13.18 13.79 -20.02
N GLN A 190 14.43 14.03 -20.39
CA GLN A 190 15.31 13.00 -20.97
C GLN A 190 15.61 11.89 -19.96
N ALA A 191 15.93 12.23 -18.70
CA ALA A 191 16.23 11.24 -17.66
C ALA A 191 15.07 10.25 -17.44
N VAL A 192 13.84 10.74 -17.40
CA VAL A 192 12.63 9.90 -17.31
C VAL A 192 12.40 9.09 -18.59
N THR A 193 12.60 9.70 -19.77
CA THR A 193 12.37 9.01 -21.06
C THR A 193 13.34 7.85 -21.25
N ILE A 194 14.63 8.05 -20.95
CA ILE A 194 15.65 7.00 -20.97
C ILE A 194 15.23 5.85 -20.06
N HIS A 195 14.70 6.18 -18.87
CA HIS A 195 14.24 5.15 -17.96
C HIS A 195 13.02 4.38 -18.50
N SER A 196 12.02 5.06 -19.07
CA SER A 196 10.86 4.40 -19.68
C SER A 196 11.23 3.43 -20.81
N GLN A 197 12.32 3.70 -21.54
CA GLN A 197 12.81 2.84 -22.63
C GLN A 197 13.59 1.61 -22.12
N SER A 198 14.18 1.68 -20.92
CA SER A 198 14.95 0.58 -20.32
C SER A 198 14.10 -0.55 -19.71
N GLU A 199 12.78 -0.37 -19.59
CA GLU A 199 11.84 -1.36 -19.04
C GLU A 199 11.07 -2.15 -20.12
N HIS A 200 11.44 -2.02 -21.40
CA HIS A 200 10.87 -2.80 -22.52
C HIS A 200 11.84 -3.85 -23.03
#